data_AF-A0AAJ3DIK4-F1
#
_entry.id   AF-A0AAJ3DIK4-F1
#
_cell.length_a   1.000
_cell.length_b   1.000
_cell.length_c   1.000
_cell.angle_alpha   90.00
_cell.angle_beta   90.00
_cell.angle_gamma   90.00
#
_symmetry.space_group_name_H-M   'P 1'
#
loop_
_entity.id
_entity.type
_entity.pdbx_description
1 polymer ?
#
loop_
_entity_poly.entity_id
_entity_poly.type
_entity_poly.pdbx_seq_one_letter_code
_entity_poly.pdbx_strand_id
1 'polypeptide(L)'
;MRDRGEWTAATAGATIEFLPGQGDDPASVENIDARIYRDDGVCHHATFMTPDEIARVLTRWVRADPGRDDRLPAGGEPDAV
;
A
#
# COMPACT_ATOMS: atom_id res chain seq x y z
N MET A 1 13.43 14.34 17.68
CA MET A 1 13.49 12.96 18.20
C MET A 1 12.19 12.30 17.77
N ARG A 2 12.21 11.34 16.84
CA ARG A 2 10.97 10.69 16.39
C ARG A 2 10.50 9.78 17.51
N ASP A 3 9.24 9.95 17.95
CA ASP A 3 8.64 9.03 18.91
C ASP A 3 8.43 7.69 18.21
N ARG A 4 9.33 6.74 18.46
CA ARG A 4 9.28 5.42 17.81
C ARG A 4 8.12 4.58 18.34
N GLY A 5 7.52 4.94 19.47
CA GLY A 5 6.40 4.19 20.05
C GLY A 5 5.14 4.28 19.20
N GLU A 6 4.82 5.46 18.67
CA GLU A 6 3.56 5.73 17.96
C GLU A 6 3.48 5.07 16.57
N TRP A 7 4.63 4.76 15.97
CA TRP A 7 4.74 4.16 14.64
C TRP A 7 5.07 2.67 14.70
N THR A 8 4.81 2.02 15.84
CA THR A 8 5.00 0.58 15.99
C THR A 8 3.75 -0.07 16.57
N ALA A 9 3.38 -1.21 16.01
CA ALA A 9 2.26 -2.02 16.51
C ALA A 9 2.69 -3.48 16.69
N ALA A 10 2.35 -4.07 17.82
CA ALA A 10 2.50 -5.50 18.06
C ALA A 10 1.18 -6.22 17.75
N THR A 11 1.27 -7.35 17.06
CA THR A 11 0.15 -8.25 16.81
C THR A 11 0.49 -9.65 17.34
N ALA A 12 -0.48 -10.57 17.32
CA ALA A 12 -0.19 -11.97 17.61
C ALA A 12 0.64 -12.57 16.46
N GLY A 13 1.96 -12.63 16.64
CA GLY A 13 2.89 -13.27 15.70
C GLY A 13 3.76 -12.32 14.86
N ALA A 14 3.64 -11.00 15.04
CA ALA A 14 4.44 -10.04 14.30
C ALA A 14 4.57 -8.68 15.01
N THR A 15 5.61 -7.95 14.62
CA THR A 15 5.80 -6.52 14.89
C THR A 15 5.71 -5.75 13.59
N ILE A 16 4.94 -4.68 13.58
CA ILE A 16 4.77 -3.78 12.44
C ILE A 16 5.50 -2.48 12.77
N GLU A 17 6.44 -2.08 11.92
CA GLU A 17 7.09 -0.77 11.92
C GLU A 17 6.53 0.05 10.76
N PHE A 18 5.82 1.13 11.06
CA PHE A 18 5.33 2.08 10.07
C PHE A 18 6.43 3.10 9.72
N LEU A 19 6.51 3.48 8.45
CA LEU A 19 7.55 4.33 7.89
C LEU A 19 6.96 5.69 7.47
N PRO A 20 6.68 6.59 8.42
CA PRO A 20 6.07 7.88 8.10
C PRO A 20 7.01 8.77 7.28
N GLY A 21 6.41 9.48 6.34
CA GLY A 21 7.01 10.61 5.64
C GLY A 21 7.18 11.84 6.53
N GLN A 22 7.76 12.90 5.97
CA GLN A 22 7.90 14.16 6.68
C GLN A 22 6.55 14.87 6.76
N GLY A 23 6.05 15.07 7.97
CA GLY A 23 4.80 15.80 8.22
C GLY A 23 3.57 14.90 8.38
N ASP A 24 3.74 13.58 8.29
CA ASP A 24 2.66 12.65 8.57
C ASP A 24 2.29 12.65 10.06
N ASP A 25 0.98 12.59 10.31
CA ASP A 25 0.38 12.47 11.63
C ASP A 25 -0.19 11.04 11.79
N PRO A 26 0.18 10.30 12.85
CA PRO A 26 -0.37 8.96 13.09
C PRO A 26 -1.89 8.89 13.08
N ALA A 27 -2.57 9.98 13.49
CA ALA A 27 -4.03 10.01 13.60
C ALA A 27 -4.75 10.24 12.26
N SER A 28 -4.04 10.70 11.22
CA SER A 28 -4.67 11.11 9.96
C SER A 28 -3.94 10.65 8.69
N VAL A 29 -2.85 9.88 8.80
CA VAL A 29 -2.14 9.39 7.62
C VAL A 29 -3.02 8.44 6.81
N GLU A 30 -3.17 8.71 5.52
CA GLU A 30 -4.04 7.95 4.62
C GLU A 30 -3.27 6.98 3.71
N ASN A 31 -1.94 7.11 3.66
CA ASN A 31 -1.02 6.25 2.92
C ASN A 31 0.27 6.07 3.72
N ILE A 32 0.64 4.84 4.06
CA ILE A 32 1.86 4.58 4.82
C ILE A 32 2.51 3.26 4.45
N ASP A 33 3.82 3.30 4.27
CA ASP A 33 4.65 2.11 4.12
C ASP A 33 4.94 1.48 5.47
N ALA A 34 5.11 0.15 5.50
CA ALA A 34 5.40 -0.59 6.70
C ALA A 34 6.32 -1.79 6.44
N ARG A 35 7.10 -2.12 7.47
CA ARG A 35 7.83 -3.39 7.59
C ARG A 35 7.14 -4.27 8.61
N ILE A 36 6.86 -5.51 8.24
CA ILE A 36 6.21 -6.50 9.10
C ILE A 36 7.23 -7.59 9.41
N TYR A 37 7.69 -7.62 10.64
CA TYR A 37 8.62 -8.61 11.18
C TYR A 37 7.81 -9.73 11.83
N ARG A 38 7.76 -10.90 11.20
CA ARG A 38 7.10 -12.08 11.75
C ARG A 38 8.02 -12.80 12.74
N ASP A 39 7.43 -13.52 13.68
CA ASP A 39 8.17 -14.28 14.70
C ASP A 39 9.06 -15.41 14.12
N ASP A 40 8.74 -15.87 12.90
CA ASP A 40 9.56 -16.82 12.13
C ASP A 40 10.80 -16.17 11.48
N GLY A 41 11.02 -14.88 11.71
CA GLY A 41 12.15 -14.11 11.19
C GLY A 41 11.93 -13.57 9.77
N VAL A 42 10.78 -13.85 9.14
CA VAL A 42 10.46 -13.30 7.82
C VAL A 42 10.08 -11.82 7.94
N CYS A 43 10.61 -11.00 7.03
CA CYS A 43 10.25 -9.59 6.90
C CYS A 43 9.47 -9.37 5.61
N HIS A 44 8.28 -8.77 5.72
CA HIS A 44 7.48 -8.32 4.58
C HIS A 44 7.45 -6.80 4.50
N HIS A 45 7.35 -6.27 3.28
CA HIS A 45 7.06 -4.87 3.02
C HIS A 45 5.62 -4.73 2.57
N ALA A 46 4.89 -3.78 3.14
CA ALA A 46 3.50 -3.51 2.79
C ALA A 46 3.24 -2.01 2.74
N THR A 47 2.28 -1.60 1.91
CA THR A 47 1.76 -0.23 1.89
C THR A 47 0.28 -0.30 2.27
N PHE A 48 -0.11 0.49 3.27
CA PHE A 48 -1.50 0.62 3.71
C PHE A 48 -2.07 1.93 3.18
N MET A 49 -3.25 1.87 2.58
CA MET A 49 -3.95 3.04 2.05
C MET A 49 -5.42 3.00 2.45
N THR A 50 -6.00 4.17 2.77
CA THR A 50 -7.45 4.28 2.94
C THR A 50 -8.16 4.11 1.59
N PRO A 51 -9.44 3.70 1.59
CA PRO A 51 -10.23 3.64 0.36
C PRO A 51 -10.28 4.98 -0.38
N ASP A 52 -10.31 6.10 0.35
CA ASP A 52 -10.33 7.44 -0.22
C ASP A 52 -9.02 7.76 -0.96
N GLU A 53 -7.88 7.37 -0.38
CA GLU A 53 -6.60 7.56 -1.04
C GLU A 53 -6.46 6.68 -2.28
N ILE A 54 -6.92 5.43 -2.21
CA ILE A 54 -6.99 4.54 -3.37
C ILE A 54 -7.84 5.20 -4.48
N ALA A 55 -9.00 5.75 -4.14
CA ALA A 55 -9.86 6.44 -5.11
C ALA A 55 -9.17 7.67 -5.73
N ARG A 56 -8.42 8.45 -4.95
CA ARG A 56 -7.65 9.61 -5.46
C ARG A 56 -6.55 9.18 -6.43
N VAL A 57 -5.79 8.13 -6.11
CA VAL A 57 -4.75 7.57 -6.99
C VAL A 57 -5.36 7.07 -8.30
N LEU A 58 -6.43 6.28 -8.23
CA LEU A 58 -7.11 5.75 -9.41
C LEU A 58 -7.68 6.88 -10.28
N THR A 59 -8.30 7.88 -9.67
CA THR A 59 -8.83 9.06 -10.39
C THR A 59 -7.71 9.83 -11.09
N ARG A 60 -6.55 9.99 -10.44
CA ARG A 60 -5.38 10.64 -11.05
C ARG A 60 -4.90 9.89 -12.28
N TRP A 61 -4.87 8.55 -12.24
CA TRP A 61 -4.46 7.73 -13.38
C TRP A 61 -5.41 7.86 -14.56
N VAL A 62 -6.73 7.79 -14.33
CA VAL A 62 -7.74 8.00 -15.39
C VAL A 62 -7.59 9.38 -16.04
N ARG A 63 -7.30 10.42 -15.24
CA ARG A 63 -7.07 11.78 -15.77
C ARG A 63 -5.75 11.93 -16.52
N ALA A 64 -4.73 11.16 -16.16
CA ALA A 64 -3.42 11.21 -16.79
C ALA A 64 -3.38 10.47 -18.14
N ASP A 65 -4.28 9.51 -18.36
CA ASP A 65 -4.42 8.78 -19.63
C ASP A 65 -5.91 8.61 -20.01
N PRO A 66 -6.55 9.66 -20.55
CA PRO A 66 -7.95 9.61 -20.95
C PRO A 66 -8.22 8.69 -22.15
N GLY A 67 -7.19 8.06 -22.73
CA GLY A 67 -7.26 7.21 -23.92
C GLY A 67 -7.01 5.72 -23.66
N ARG A 68 -6.77 5.29 -22.42
CA ARG A 68 -6.62 3.87 -22.10
C ARG A 68 -7.98 3.18 -22.26
N ASP A 69 -8.10 2.33 -23.27
CA ASP A 69 -9.27 1.45 -23.45
C ASP A 69 -9.22 0.38 -22.35
N ASP A 70 -10.00 0.57 -21.28
CA ASP A 70 -10.11 -0.36 -20.14
C ASP A 70 -10.85 -1.67 -20.50
N ARG A 71 -11.14 -1.91 -21.78
CA ARG A 71 -11.51 -3.25 -22.23
C ARG A 71 -10.32 -4.18 -21.98
N LEU A 72 -10.46 -5.03 -20.96
CA LEU A 72 -9.75 -6.30 -20.87
C LEU A 72 -9.76 -6.92 -22.29
N PRO A 73 -8.61 -7.32 -22.85
CA PRO A 73 -8.62 -8.03 -24.12
C PRO A 73 -9.56 -9.22 -23.94
N ALA A 74 -10.61 -9.28 -24.76
CA ALA A 74 -11.47 -10.45 -24.85
C ALA A 74 -10.53 -11.64 -25.04
N GLY A 75 -10.59 -12.61 -24.10
CA GLY A 75 -9.60 -13.66 -23.95
C GLY A 75 -9.10 -14.19 -25.29
N GLY A 76 -7.85 -13.88 -25.61
CA GLY A 76 -7.12 -14.62 -26.63
C GLY A 76 -6.88 -16.00 -26.04
N GLU A 77 -7.54 -17.00 -26.62
CA GLU A 77 -7.21 -18.40 -26.34
C GLU A 77 -5.69 -18.58 -26.44
N PRO A 78 -5.04 -19.28 -25.50
CA PRO A 78 -3.63 -19.58 -25.64
C PRO A 78 -3.46 -20.44 -26.89
N ASP A 79 -2.73 -19.91 -27.87
CA ASP A 79 -2.27 -20.66 -29.04
C ASP A 79 -1.46 -21.84 -28.51
N ALA A 80 -2.02 -23.04 -28.66
CA ALA A 80 -1.34 -24.28 -28.31
C ALA A 80 -0.26 -24.53 -29.36
N VAL A 81 1.01 -24.45 -28.93
CA VAL A 81 2.16 -25.01 -29.65
C VAL A 81 2.93 -25.92 -28.71
#